data_AF-A0A2A3JK81-F1
#
_entry.id   AF-A0A2A3JK81-F1
#
_cell.length_a   1.000
_cell.length_b   1.000
_cell.length_c   1.000
_cell.angle_alpha   90.00
_cell.angle_beta   90.00
_cell.angle_gamma   90.00
#
_symmetry.space_group_name_H-M   'P 1'
#
loop_
_entity.id
_entity.type
_entity.pdbx_description
1 polymer ?
#
loop_
_entity_poly.entity_id
_entity_poly.type
_entity_poly.pdbx_seq_one_letter_code
_entity_poly.pdbx_strand_id
1 'polypeptide(L)' 'MKPQVAAVVAHTDNVYEEFKEPLHAPPPLLQRMVEAGLLGRKTGRGFHVYGQE' A
#
# COMPACT_ATOMS: atom_id res chain seq x y z
N MET A 1 8.34 4.30 11.69
CA MET A 1 6.95 3.77 11.68
C MET A 1 6.42 3.82 10.24
N LYS A 2 6.37 2.66 9.55
CA LYS A 2 6.08 2.55 8.11
C LYS A 2 4.68 3.06 7.75
N PRO A 3 4.48 3.68 6.57
CA PRO A 3 3.17 4.14 6.13
C PRO A 3 2.23 2.97 5.80
N GLN A 4 0.93 3.12 6.05
CA GLN A 4 -0.05 2.00 5.98
C GLN A 4 -0.11 1.39 4.58
N VAL A 5 -0.20 2.21 3.54
CA VAL A 5 -0.32 1.72 2.15
C VAL A 5 0.99 1.06 1.68
N ALA A 6 2.14 1.66 2.02
CA ALA A 6 3.45 1.09 1.68
C ALA A 6 3.74 -0.24 2.41
N ALA A 7 3.18 -0.43 3.61
CA ALA A 7 3.32 -1.69 4.34
C ALA A 7 2.59 -2.84 3.63
N VAL A 8 1.42 -2.58 3.02
CA VAL A 8 0.68 -3.58 2.25
C VAL A 8 1.45 -3.96 0.99
N VAL A 9 1.95 -2.98 0.22
CA VAL A 9 2.75 -3.22 -0.98
C VAL A 9 3.98 -4.09 -0.67
N ALA A 10 4.75 -3.71 0.35
CA ALA A 10 5.92 -4.47 0.76
C ALA A 10 5.60 -5.89 1.24
N HIS A 11 4.43 -6.11 1.87
CA HIS A 11 4.01 -7.45 2.26
C HIS A 11 3.70 -8.31 1.03
N THR A 12 2.88 -7.80 0.10
CA THR A 12 2.56 -8.52 -1.14
C THR A 12 3.78 -8.77 -2.00
N ASP A 13 4.73 -7.85 -2.10
CA ASP A 13 6.00 -8.09 -2.82
C ASP A 13 6.79 -9.25 -2.21
N ASN A 14 6.89 -9.33 -0.88
CA ASN A 14 7.59 -10.44 -0.22
C ASN A 14 6.89 -11.78 -0.47
N VAL A 15 5.56 -11.82 -0.40
CA VAL A 15 4.78 -13.03 -0.66
C VAL A 15 4.91 -13.42 -2.15
N TYR A 16 4.89 -12.46 -3.07
CA TYR A 16 5.11 -12.70 -4.49
C TYR A 16 6.53 -13.22 -4.77
N GLU A 17 7.55 -12.69 -4.10
CA GLU A 17 8.93 -13.17 -4.25
C GLU A 17 9.08 -14.64 -3.82
N GLU A 18 8.35 -15.08 -2.79
CA GLU A 18 8.43 -16.43 -2.25
C GLU A 18 7.65 -17.45 -3.10
N PHE A 19 6.44 -17.11 -3.53
CA PHE A 19 5.54 -18.06 -4.22
C PHE A 19 5.48 -17.87 -5.74
N LYS A 20 5.91 -16.71 -6.26
CA LYS A 20 5.84 -16.30 -7.68
C LYS A 20 4.46 -16.46 -8.32
N GLU A 21 3.40 -16.55 -7.52
CA GLU A 21 2.02 -16.65 -8.00
C GLU A 21 1.44 -15.24 -8.25
N PRO A 22 0.84 -14.96 -9.42
CA PRO A 22 0.32 -13.64 -9.77
C PRO A 22 -0.70 -13.06 -8.78
N LEU A 23 -1.42 -13.92 -8.05
CA LEU A 23 -2.39 -13.52 -7.04
C LEU A 23 -1.75 -12.81 -5.84
N HIS A 24 -0.46 -13.04 -5.60
CA HIS A 24 0.29 -12.44 -4.49
C HIS A 24 0.96 -11.11 -4.87
N ALA A 25 0.99 -10.75 -6.16
CA ALA A 25 1.57 -9.48 -6.59
C ALA A 25 0.75 -8.29 -6.05
N PRO A 26 1.40 -7.18 -5.65
CA PRO A 26 0.69 -5.98 -5.24
C PRO A 26 -0.20 -5.46 -6.37
N PRO A 27 -1.51 -5.22 -6.11
CA PRO A 27 -2.40 -4.60 -7.07
C PRO A 27 -1.82 -3.28 -7.61
N PRO A 28 -1.91 -2.98 -8.92
CA PRO A 28 -1.36 -1.75 -9.50
C PRO A 28 -1.90 -0.47 -8.84
N LEU A 29 -3.11 -0.53 -8.29
CA LEU A 29 -3.71 0.58 -7.55
C LEU A 29 -2.91 0.95 -6.30
N LEU A 30 -2.43 -0.04 -5.54
CA LEU A 30 -1.64 0.22 -4.32
C LEU A 30 -0.31 0.89 -4.65
N GLN A 31 0.35 0.44 -5.72
CA GLN A 31 1.60 1.04 -6.19
C GLN A 31 1.40 2.52 -6.56
N ARG A 32 0.36 2.82 -7.34
CA ARG A 32 -0.01 4.19 -7.70
C ARG A 32 -0.35 5.06 -6.47
N MET A 33 -0.97 4.49 -5.45
CA MET A 33 -1.26 5.22 -4.20
C MET A 33 0.02 5.58 -3.44
N VAL A 34 1.02 4.69 -3.43
CA VAL A 34 2.33 4.97 -2.83
C VAL A 34 3.07 6.05 -3.62
N GLU A 35 3.09 5.94 -4.95
CA GLU A 35 3.69 6.95 -5.85
C GLU A 35 3.05 8.33 -5.68
N ALA A 36 1.73 8.37 -5.47
CA ALA A 36 0.97 9.60 -5.23
C ALA A 36 1.09 10.14 -3.79
N GLY A 37 1.88 9.51 -2.91
CA GLY A 37 2.04 9.94 -1.51
C GLY A 37 0.80 9.71 -0.62
N LEU A 38 -0.16 8.90 -1.06
CA LEU A 38 -1.37 8.54 -0.32
C LEU A 38 -1.06 7.44 0.70
N LEU A 39 -0.27 7.78 1.71
CA LEU A 39 0.38 6.85 2.63
C LEU A 39 -0.48 6.42 3.84
N GLY A 40 -1.69 6.98 3.99
CA GLY A 40 -2.63 6.66 5.06
C GLY A 40 -2.82 7.79 6.07
N ARG A 41 -3.11 7.42 7.32
CA ARG A 41 -3.46 8.38 8.39
C ARG A 41 -2.46 9.50 8.60
N LYS A 42 -1.17 9.24 8.39
CA LYS A 42 -0.10 10.24 8.58
C LYS A 42 -0.08 11.34 7.53
N THR A 43 -0.59 11.06 6.33
CA THR A 43 -0.68 12.01 5.22
C THR A 43 -2.10 12.53 5.04
N GLY A 44 -3.01 12.25 5.99
CA GLY A 44 -4.43 12.60 5.90
C GLY A 44 -5.21 11.81 4.84
N ARG A 45 -4.55 10.96 4.05
CA ARG A 45 -5.18 10.17 2.99
C ARG A 45 -4.39 8.92 2.64
N GLY A 46 -5.08 7.79 2.53
CA GLY A 46 -4.60 6.52 1.98
C GLY A 46 -5.79 5.75 1.44
N PHE A 47 -6.07 4.56 2.00
CA PHE A 47 -7.31 3.83 1.71
C PHE A 47 -8.57 4.64 2.04
N HIS A 48 -8.49 5.48 3.07
CA HIS A 48 -9.54 6.40 3.48
C HIS A 48 -8.98 7.82 3.57
N VAL A 49 -9.86 8.81 3.54
CA VAL A 49 -9.55 10.18 3.94
C VAL A 49 -9.62 10.25 5.46
N TYR A 50 -8.55 10.72 6.11
CA TYR A 50 -8.44 10.82 7.55
C TYR A 50 -8.40 12.30 7.94
N GLY A 51 -9.19 12.72 8.93
CA GLY A 51 -9.28 14.13 9.36
C GLY A 51 -10.54 14.86 8.86
N GLN A 52 -11.55 14.12 8.43
CA GLN A 52 -12.91 14.64 8.27
C GLN A 52 -13.69 14.31 9.54
N GLU A 53 -13.47 15.08 10.61
CA GLU A 53 -14.37 15.25 11.76
C GLU A 53 -14.32 16.72 12.18
#